data_AF-A0AAP8GAT0-F1
#
_entry.id   AF-A0AAP8GAT0-F1
#
_cell.length_a   1.000
_cell.length_b   1.000
_cell.length_c   1.000
_cell.angle_alpha   90.00
_cell.angle_beta   90.00
_cell.angle_gamma   90.00
#
_symmetry.space_group_name_H-M   'P 1'
#
loop_
_entity.id
_entity.type
_entity.pdbx_description
1 polymer ?
#
loop_
_entity_poly.entity_id
_entity_poly.type
_entity_poly.pdbx_seq_one_letter_code
_entity_poly.pdbx_strand_id
1 'polypeptide(L)'
;MNMTKRALLGLCLTAAACLAPLAQAASWVEITDPAMTGFLVGGKTVTYGSVAADSVWVYDGANPPGAQSAAAIQSLVSSTFGLPSSGTGSLVFAAQGDLASSNSGSFTVNSSFDYLAVHYGRGELLFHWDTPLAANTVVTIANLPRGLSNFRAFNSVSAVPEPATYGMLMLGLGLVGFVARRRRA
;
A
#
# COMPACT_ATOMS: atom_id res chain seq x y z
N MET A 1 -37.43 44.79 -64.23
CA MET A 1 -37.77 45.30 -62.89
C MET A 1 -38.63 44.27 -62.21
N ASN A 2 -38.06 43.52 -61.26
CA ASN A 2 -38.67 43.02 -60.02
C ASN A 2 -37.77 41.96 -59.39
N MET A 3 -37.28 42.32 -58.21
CA MET A 3 -36.42 41.55 -57.32
C MET A 3 -37.14 40.30 -56.80
N THR A 4 -36.40 39.23 -56.59
CA THR A 4 -36.70 38.30 -55.49
C THR A 4 -35.41 37.67 -54.97
N LYS A 5 -35.35 37.57 -53.65
CA LYS A 5 -34.16 37.38 -52.81
C LYS A 5 -34.02 35.90 -52.42
N ARG A 6 -32.75 35.45 -52.36
CA ARG A 6 -32.11 34.55 -51.35
C ARG A 6 -32.77 33.21 -50.99
N ALA A 7 -31.97 32.14 -51.07
CA ALA A 7 -31.64 31.30 -49.92
C ALA A 7 -30.42 30.39 -50.25
N LEU A 8 -29.26 30.71 -49.69
CA LEU A 8 -28.15 29.77 -49.57
C LEU A 8 -28.47 28.89 -48.35
N LEU A 9 -28.80 27.61 -48.56
CA LEU A 9 -28.88 26.64 -47.47
C LEU A 9 -27.47 26.07 -47.25
N GLY A 10 -26.79 26.57 -46.21
CA GLY A 10 -25.60 25.95 -45.66
C GLY A 10 -25.99 24.68 -44.92
N LEU A 11 -25.48 23.54 -45.36
CA LEU A 11 -25.61 22.26 -44.66
C LEU A 11 -24.63 22.27 -43.47
N CYS A 12 -25.14 22.66 -42.29
CA CYS A 12 -24.41 22.56 -41.04
C CYS A 12 -24.21 21.08 -40.67
N LEU A 13 -22.95 20.65 -40.75
CA LEU A 13 -22.46 19.39 -40.20
C LEU A 13 -22.48 19.48 -38.66
N THR A 14 -23.43 18.83 -38.01
CA THR A 14 -23.38 18.60 -36.55
C THR A 14 -23.36 17.11 -36.27
N ALA A 15 -22.18 16.50 -36.40
CA ALA A 15 -21.91 15.24 -35.74
C ALA A 15 -21.72 15.54 -34.24
N ALA A 16 -22.80 15.42 -33.47
CA ALA A 16 -22.72 15.40 -32.02
C ALA A 16 -22.04 14.07 -31.61
N ALA A 17 -20.71 14.08 -31.57
CA ALA A 17 -19.97 13.04 -30.88
C ALA A 17 -20.30 13.19 -29.39
N CYS A 18 -21.19 12.35 -28.90
CA CYS A 18 -21.43 12.16 -27.48
C CYS A 18 -20.10 11.73 -26.85
N LEU A 19 -19.33 12.70 -26.32
CA LEU A 19 -18.22 12.43 -25.41
C LEU A 19 -18.84 11.87 -24.14
N ALA A 20 -19.09 10.56 -24.13
CA ALA A 20 -19.23 9.86 -22.86
C ALA A 20 -17.96 10.17 -22.06
N PRO A 21 -18.06 10.63 -20.80
CA PRO A 21 -16.87 10.78 -19.98
C PRO A 21 -16.21 9.41 -19.92
N LEU A 22 -14.99 9.31 -20.45
CA LEU A 22 -14.16 8.14 -20.23
C LEU A 22 -14.08 7.98 -18.71
N ALA A 23 -14.65 6.91 -18.17
CA ALA A 23 -14.54 6.60 -16.76
C ALA A 23 -13.05 6.47 -16.47
N GLN A 24 -12.45 7.49 -15.87
CA GLN A 24 -11.06 7.45 -15.46
C GLN A 24 -10.93 6.31 -14.46
N ALA A 25 -10.15 5.29 -14.80
CA ALA A 25 -9.82 4.24 -13.87
C ALA A 25 -9.19 4.89 -12.64
N ALA A 26 -9.66 4.53 -11.45
CA ALA A 26 -9.03 5.01 -10.23
C ALA A 26 -7.54 4.62 -10.25
N SER A 27 -6.70 5.53 -9.80
CA SER A 27 -5.26 5.32 -9.68
C SER A 27 -4.86 5.33 -8.21
N TRP A 28 -3.77 4.65 -7.91
CA TRP A 28 -3.10 4.76 -6.62
C TRP A 28 -2.56 6.17 -6.43
N VAL A 29 -2.82 6.75 -5.25
CA VAL A 29 -2.29 8.05 -4.84
C VAL A 29 -1.52 7.86 -3.55
N GLU A 30 -0.25 8.24 -3.54
CA GLU A 30 0.58 8.25 -2.35
C GLU A 30 0.35 9.53 -1.54
N ILE A 31 0.30 9.37 -0.23
CA ILE A 31 0.35 10.43 0.75
C ILE A 31 1.55 10.15 1.63
N THR A 32 2.60 10.96 1.47
CA THR A 32 3.82 10.91 2.29
C THR A 32 3.59 11.66 3.59
N ASP A 33 4.10 11.13 4.70
CA ASP A 33 3.95 11.68 6.06
C ASP A 33 2.49 12.07 6.42
N PRO A 34 1.50 11.19 6.21
CA PRO A 34 0.10 11.53 6.41
C PRO A 34 -0.20 11.87 7.87
N ALA A 35 -0.77 13.04 8.12
CA ALA A 35 -1.19 13.40 9.47
C ALA A 35 -2.33 12.48 9.96
N MET A 36 -2.25 12.01 11.21
CA MET A 36 -3.32 11.23 11.85
C MET A 36 -4.65 12.01 11.97
N THR A 37 -4.58 13.35 11.96
CA THR A 37 -5.74 14.26 11.90
C THR A 37 -6.49 14.17 10.58
N GLY A 38 -5.87 13.57 9.56
CA GLY A 38 -6.55 12.96 8.43
C GLY A 38 -6.04 13.38 7.06
N PHE A 39 -6.51 12.65 6.06
CA PHE A 39 -6.26 12.87 4.65
C PHE A 39 -7.53 12.63 3.81
N LEU A 40 -7.56 13.13 2.57
CA LEU A 40 -8.75 13.06 1.73
C LEU A 40 -8.87 11.71 1.00
N VAL A 41 -10.03 11.07 1.14
CA VAL A 41 -10.42 9.87 0.40
C VAL A 41 -11.88 10.00 -0.03
N GLY A 42 -12.17 9.95 -1.33
CA GLY A 42 -13.55 10.06 -1.84
C GLY A 42 -14.31 11.31 -1.34
N GLY A 43 -13.59 12.42 -1.11
CA GLY A 43 -14.15 13.66 -0.56
C GLY A 43 -14.41 13.68 0.96
N LYS A 44 -13.99 12.64 1.69
CA LYS A 44 -14.04 12.58 3.17
C LYS A 44 -12.65 12.77 3.76
N THR A 45 -12.59 13.43 4.91
CA THR A 45 -11.37 13.48 5.75
C THR A 45 -11.31 12.20 6.58
N VAL A 46 -10.50 11.24 6.12
CA VAL A 46 -10.24 9.98 6.79
C VAL A 46 -9.17 10.18 7.84
N THR A 47 -9.42 9.74 9.06
CA THR A 47 -8.42 9.76 10.15
C THR A 47 -7.98 8.36 10.49
N TYR A 48 -6.78 8.24 11.06
CA TYR A 48 -6.22 6.95 11.45
C TYR A 48 -5.32 7.09 12.69
N GLY A 49 -4.95 5.96 13.29
CA GLY A 49 -4.06 5.88 14.44
C GLY A 49 -3.78 4.42 14.81
N SER A 50 -3.13 4.11 15.93
CA SER A 50 -2.68 5.01 17.01
C SER A 50 -1.29 5.62 16.77
N VAL A 51 -0.61 5.18 15.72
CA VAL A 51 0.77 5.57 15.38
C VAL A 51 0.76 6.14 13.96
N ALA A 52 1.45 7.27 13.76
CA ALA A 52 1.58 7.88 12.44
C ALA A 52 2.34 6.94 11.51
N ALA A 53 1.82 6.77 10.29
CA ALA A 53 2.47 6.04 9.21
C ALA A 53 3.43 6.98 8.47
N ASP A 54 4.50 6.42 7.92
CA ASP A 54 5.45 7.16 7.08
C ASP A 54 4.88 7.39 5.68
N SER A 55 4.04 6.47 5.20
CA SER A 55 3.25 6.68 3.98
C SER A 55 1.92 5.92 3.98
N VAL A 56 0.96 6.47 3.24
CA VAL A 56 -0.32 5.82 2.95
C VAL A 56 -0.62 5.94 1.47
N TRP A 57 -0.82 4.79 0.83
CA TRP A 57 -1.35 4.72 -0.53
C TRP A 57 -2.85 4.52 -0.51
N VAL A 58 -3.55 5.30 -1.32
CA VAL A 58 -5.01 5.30 -1.41
C VAL A 58 -5.42 4.88 -2.80
N TYR A 59 -6.31 3.89 -2.87
CA TYR A 59 -7.05 3.56 -4.08
C TYR A 59 -8.54 3.69 -3.80
N ASP A 60 -9.20 4.64 -4.47
CA ASP A 60 -10.62 4.90 -4.29
C ASP A 60 -11.37 4.69 -5.62
N GLY A 61 -11.72 3.43 -5.94
CA GLY A 61 -12.14 3.05 -7.29
C GLY A 61 -13.20 1.96 -7.42
N ALA A 62 -13.24 1.31 -8.60
CA ALA A 62 -13.79 -0.03 -8.75
C ALA A 62 -12.72 -1.01 -8.25
N ASN A 63 -13.06 -1.92 -7.32
CA ASN A 63 -12.17 -2.82 -6.58
C ASN A 63 -10.79 -3.00 -7.24
N PRO A 64 -9.67 -2.84 -6.48
CA PRO A 64 -8.36 -3.11 -7.04
C PRO A 64 -8.38 -4.48 -7.76
N PRO A 65 -7.87 -4.57 -9.00
CA PRO A 65 -7.96 -5.78 -9.79
C PRO A 65 -7.17 -6.92 -9.12
N GLY A 66 -7.77 -8.12 -9.09
CA GLY A 66 -7.20 -9.30 -8.43
C GLY A 66 -7.89 -9.59 -7.10
N ALA A 67 -8.29 -10.84 -6.89
CA ALA A 67 -9.10 -11.27 -5.75
C ALA A 67 -8.52 -10.83 -4.40
N GLN A 68 -9.37 -10.62 -3.38
CA GLN A 68 -9.00 -10.23 -2.03
C GLN A 68 -8.27 -11.35 -1.23
N SER A 69 -7.48 -12.21 -1.86
CA SER A 69 -6.69 -13.20 -1.13
C SER A 69 -5.46 -12.55 -0.49
N ALA A 70 -4.90 -13.17 0.56
CA ALA A 70 -3.67 -12.71 1.19
C ALA A 70 -2.53 -12.53 0.17
N ALA A 71 -2.33 -13.51 -0.71
CA ALA A 71 -1.27 -13.50 -1.71
C ALA A 71 -1.45 -12.42 -2.79
N ALA A 72 -2.69 -12.17 -3.22
CA ALA A 72 -2.98 -11.13 -4.20
C ALA A 72 -2.75 -9.73 -3.61
N ILE A 73 -3.17 -9.51 -2.36
CA ILE A 73 -2.93 -8.24 -1.67
C ILE A 73 -1.44 -8.07 -1.34
N GLN A 74 -0.72 -9.14 -1.02
CA GLN A 74 0.74 -9.08 -0.88
C GLN A 74 1.41 -8.63 -2.18
N SER A 75 0.96 -9.17 -3.32
CA SER A 75 1.46 -8.78 -4.65
C SER A 75 1.13 -7.33 -4.97
N LEU A 76 -0.07 -6.87 -4.59
CA LEU A 76 -0.51 -5.49 -4.72
C LEU A 76 0.38 -4.55 -3.90
N VAL A 77 0.57 -4.81 -2.60
CA VAL A 77 1.44 -4.02 -1.71
C VAL A 77 2.87 -4.00 -2.28
N SER A 78 3.41 -5.17 -2.65
CA SER A 78 4.76 -5.25 -3.21
C SER A 78 4.91 -4.41 -4.49
N SER A 79 3.90 -4.44 -5.36
CA SER A 79 3.90 -3.63 -6.59
C SER A 79 3.77 -2.14 -6.33
N THR A 80 2.90 -1.73 -5.40
CA THR A 80 2.64 -0.31 -5.11
C THR A 80 3.85 0.35 -4.45
N PHE A 81 4.53 -0.36 -3.54
CA PHE A 81 5.71 0.14 -2.84
C PHE A 81 7.04 -0.18 -3.54
N GLY A 82 7.02 -0.88 -4.68
CA GLY A 82 8.24 -1.26 -5.42
C GLY A 82 9.16 -2.23 -4.68
N LEU A 83 8.58 -3.14 -3.89
CA LEU A 83 9.31 -4.09 -3.04
C LEU A 83 9.79 -5.31 -3.82
N PRO A 84 10.93 -5.92 -3.43
CA PRO A 84 11.40 -7.13 -4.05
C PRO A 84 10.45 -8.31 -3.75
N SER A 85 10.38 -9.26 -4.69
CA SER A 85 9.55 -10.46 -4.53
C SER A 85 10.16 -11.52 -3.59
N SER A 86 11.44 -11.38 -3.23
CA SER A 86 12.16 -12.32 -2.37
C SER A 86 13.37 -11.67 -1.71
N GLY A 87 13.83 -12.24 -0.60
CA GLY A 87 15.02 -11.76 0.12
C GLY A 87 14.72 -10.55 0.99
N THR A 88 15.75 -9.82 1.37
CA THR A 88 15.62 -8.60 2.19
C THR A 88 14.67 -7.59 1.53
N GLY A 89 13.76 -7.04 2.31
CA GLY A 89 12.73 -6.10 1.87
C GLY A 89 11.49 -6.76 1.24
N SER A 90 11.51 -8.06 0.98
CA SER A 90 10.31 -8.76 0.49
C SER A 90 9.29 -8.97 1.60
N LEU A 91 8.02 -9.07 1.24
CA LEU A 91 6.94 -9.22 2.21
C LEU A 91 6.73 -10.67 2.63
N VAL A 92 6.41 -10.85 3.91
CA VAL A 92 5.90 -12.09 4.50
C VAL A 92 4.56 -11.79 5.16
N PHE A 93 3.58 -12.67 4.95
CA PHE A 93 2.28 -12.56 5.58
C PHE A 93 2.38 -12.59 7.11
N ALA A 94 1.78 -11.61 7.77
CA ALA A 94 1.79 -11.50 9.23
C ALA A 94 0.43 -11.86 9.84
N ALA A 95 -0.67 -11.31 9.29
CA ALA A 95 -2.02 -11.56 9.78
C ALA A 95 -3.09 -11.08 8.78
N GLN A 96 -4.33 -11.53 9.00
CA GLN A 96 -5.52 -10.99 8.34
C GLN A 96 -6.72 -11.08 9.27
N GLY A 97 -7.76 -10.30 8.99
CA GLY A 97 -9.03 -10.43 9.69
C GLY A 97 -10.14 -9.62 9.03
N ASP A 98 -11.38 -9.98 9.35
CA ASP A 98 -12.57 -9.25 8.92
C ASP A 98 -12.85 -8.08 9.87
N LEU A 99 -13.40 -7.01 9.32
CA LEU A 99 -13.76 -5.80 10.04
C LEU A 99 -15.27 -5.60 9.98
N ALA A 100 -15.81 -4.92 11.00
CA ALA A 100 -17.20 -4.51 10.97
C ALA A 100 -17.43 -3.57 9.76
N SER A 101 -18.52 -3.78 9.02
CA SER A 101 -18.91 -3.00 7.83
C SER A 101 -19.38 -1.56 8.14
N SER A 102 -18.65 -0.89 9.03
CA SER A 102 -18.80 0.50 9.45
C SER A 102 -17.75 1.37 8.78
N ASN A 103 -18.06 2.65 8.56
CA ASN A 103 -17.13 3.63 8.02
C ASN A 103 -15.98 3.99 8.99
N SER A 104 -16.08 3.53 10.23
CA SER A 104 -15.08 3.69 11.28
C SER A 104 -14.97 2.40 12.10
N GLY A 105 -13.77 2.09 12.57
CA GLY A 105 -13.52 0.91 13.37
C GLY A 105 -12.14 0.91 14.02
N SER A 106 -11.94 -0.06 14.91
CA SER A 106 -10.65 -0.35 15.51
C SER A 106 -10.42 -1.86 15.54
N PHE A 107 -9.16 -2.25 15.44
CA PHE A 107 -8.74 -3.64 15.49
C PHE A 107 -7.30 -3.73 15.99
N THR A 108 -6.88 -4.94 16.39
CA THR A 108 -5.50 -5.26 16.73
C THR A 108 -4.97 -6.32 15.80
N VAL A 109 -3.66 -6.30 15.58
CA VAL A 109 -2.93 -7.35 14.88
C VAL A 109 -2.09 -8.09 15.90
N ASN A 110 -2.22 -9.41 16.01
CA ASN A 110 -1.56 -10.21 17.05
C ASN A 110 -0.06 -10.47 16.80
N SER A 111 0.49 -9.94 15.71
CA SER A 111 1.88 -9.99 15.31
C SER A 111 2.40 -8.57 15.04
N SER A 112 3.72 -8.37 15.08
CA SER A 112 4.33 -7.11 14.63
C SER A 112 4.18 -6.99 13.11
N PHE A 113 4.09 -5.76 12.59
CA PHE A 113 3.95 -5.49 11.15
C PHE A 113 4.41 -4.09 10.74
N ASP A 114 4.88 -3.95 9.51
CA ASP A 114 5.34 -2.69 8.90
C ASP A 114 4.56 -2.31 7.63
N TYR A 115 3.74 -3.22 7.10
CA TYR A 115 2.76 -2.93 6.04
C TYR A 115 1.37 -3.40 6.45
N LEU A 116 0.37 -2.57 6.15
CA LEU A 116 -1.03 -2.89 6.42
C LEU A 116 -1.90 -2.47 5.25
N ALA A 117 -2.59 -3.44 4.65
CA ALA A 117 -3.63 -3.23 3.66
C ALA A 117 -5.00 -3.27 4.35
N VAL A 118 -5.85 -2.27 4.10
CA VAL A 118 -7.21 -2.19 4.62
C VAL A 118 -8.19 -1.99 3.48
N HIS A 119 -9.09 -2.96 3.33
CA HIS A 119 -10.14 -2.92 2.34
C HIS A 119 -11.37 -2.17 2.87
N TYR A 120 -11.93 -1.28 2.06
CA TYR A 120 -13.17 -0.58 2.37
C TYR A 120 -14.07 -0.44 1.13
N GLY A 121 -15.19 -1.17 1.10
CA GLY A 121 -16.16 -1.14 0.01
C GLY A 121 -15.57 -1.52 -1.37
N ARG A 122 -15.05 -0.54 -2.13
CA ARG A 122 -14.34 -0.81 -3.40
C ARG A 122 -12.96 -0.13 -3.48
N GLY A 123 -12.49 0.39 -2.35
CA GLY A 123 -11.19 1.01 -2.20
C GLY A 123 -10.27 0.21 -1.29
N GLU A 124 -9.00 0.62 -1.26
CA GLU A 124 -7.95 0.00 -0.47
C GLU A 124 -7.02 1.10 0.06
N LEU A 125 -6.64 0.99 1.34
CA LEU A 125 -5.59 1.80 1.94
C LEU A 125 -4.39 0.90 2.20
N LEU A 126 -3.20 1.32 1.81
CA LEU A 126 -1.95 0.62 2.14
C LEU A 126 -1.09 1.54 3.00
N PHE A 127 -0.93 1.19 4.26
CA PHE A 127 -0.08 1.89 5.21
C PHE A 127 1.31 1.25 5.23
N HIS A 128 2.33 2.08 5.42
CA HIS A 128 3.69 1.65 5.71
C HIS A 128 4.28 2.42 6.89
N TRP A 129 5.03 1.70 7.73
CA TRP A 129 5.88 2.24 8.79
C TRP A 129 7.31 1.75 8.61
N ASP A 130 8.29 2.65 8.67
CA ASP A 130 9.73 2.33 8.67
C ASP A 130 10.12 1.52 9.90
N THR A 131 9.47 1.82 11.03
CA THR A 131 9.59 1.04 12.27
C THR A 131 8.36 0.14 12.42
N PRO A 132 8.52 -1.20 12.39
CA PRO A 132 7.40 -2.12 12.55
C PRO A 132 6.61 -1.83 13.83
N LEU A 133 5.29 -1.76 13.70
CA LEU A 133 4.38 -1.67 14.83
C LEU A 133 4.47 -2.95 15.66
N ALA A 134 4.40 -2.80 16.99
CA ALA A 134 4.42 -3.94 17.89
C ALA A 134 3.13 -4.77 17.77
N ALA A 135 3.22 -6.06 18.09
CA ALA A 135 2.04 -6.91 18.24
C ALA A 135 1.03 -6.30 19.22
N ASN A 136 -0.24 -6.45 18.89
CA ASN A 136 -1.41 -5.92 19.61
C ASN A 136 -1.51 -4.39 19.62
N THR A 137 -0.77 -3.69 18.76
CA THR A 137 -1.00 -2.25 18.52
C THR A 137 -2.43 -2.07 18.03
N VAL A 138 -3.17 -1.14 18.64
CA VAL A 138 -4.52 -0.79 18.21
C VAL A 138 -4.43 0.10 16.98
N VAL A 139 -5.00 -0.37 15.88
CA VAL A 139 -5.22 0.42 14.66
C VAL A 139 -6.63 0.98 14.71
N THR A 140 -6.76 2.28 14.47
CA THR A 140 -8.04 2.97 14.34
C THR A 140 -8.14 3.58 12.96
N ILE A 141 -9.32 3.51 12.36
CA ILE A 141 -9.64 4.18 11.10
C ILE A 141 -11.03 4.78 11.25
N ALA A 142 -11.21 6.03 10.83
CA ALA A 142 -12.50 6.68 10.90
C ALA A 142 -12.82 7.51 9.66
N ASN A 143 -14.13 7.67 9.42
CA ASN A 143 -14.70 8.53 8.39
C ASN A 143 -14.36 8.12 6.95
N LEU A 144 -14.17 6.82 6.70
CA LEU A 144 -14.05 6.31 5.34
C LEU A 144 -15.30 6.64 4.51
N PRO A 145 -15.19 6.84 3.19
CA PRO A 145 -16.36 7.06 2.34
C PRO A 145 -17.27 5.83 2.24
N ARG A 146 -16.74 4.63 2.57
CA ARG A 146 -17.44 3.33 2.52
C ARG A 146 -17.06 2.49 3.74
N GLY A 147 -17.82 1.44 4.02
CA GLY A 147 -17.58 0.56 5.17
C GLY A 147 -16.28 -0.23 5.04
N LEU A 148 -15.58 -0.39 6.16
CA LEU A 148 -14.45 -1.32 6.31
C LEU A 148 -14.90 -2.75 5.98
N SER A 149 -13.97 -3.61 5.56
CA SER A 149 -14.31 -5.01 5.23
C SER A 149 -13.32 -6.01 5.80
N ASN A 150 -12.03 -5.84 5.53
CA ASN A 150 -10.99 -6.70 6.07
C ASN A 150 -9.64 -5.99 6.02
N PHE A 151 -8.67 -6.55 6.72
CA PHE A 151 -7.29 -6.10 6.70
C PHE A 151 -6.33 -7.27 6.42
N ARG A 152 -5.15 -6.94 5.91
CA ARG A 152 -4.00 -7.84 5.78
C ARG A 152 -2.74 -7.11 6.21
N ALA A 153 -1.99 -7.71 7.12
CA ALA A 153 -0.74 -7.18 7.61
C ALA A 153 0.44 -8.02 7.07
N PHE A 154 1.55 -7.35 6.79
CA PHE A 154 2.77 -7.97 6.29
C PHE A 154 3.99 -7.41 7.02
N ASN A 155 5.05 -8.22 7.01
CA ASN A 155 6.37 -7.86 7.52
C ASN A 155 7.35 -7.85 6.36
N SER A 156 8.17 -6.82 6.24
CA SER A 156 9.36 -6.90 5.42
C SER A 156 10.39 -7.85 6.04
N VAL A 157 11.06 -8.63 5.20
CA VAL A 157 12.22 -9.42 5.64
C VAL A 157 13.36 -8.46 5.95
N SER A 158 13.70 -8.33 7.22
CA SER A 158 14.85 -7.53 7.63
C SER A 158 16.16 -8.17 7.16
N ALA A 159 17.17 -7.34 6.90
CA ALA A 159 18.53 -7.83 6.76
C ALA A 159 18.94 -8.47 8.10
N VAL A 160 19.15 -9.78 8.11
CA VAL A 160 19.76 -10.45 9.26
C VAL A 160 21.25 -10.16 9.22
N PRO A 161 21.84 -9.51 10.24
CA PRO A 161 23.28 -9.29 10.28
C PRO A 161 24.01 -10.64 10.47
N GLU A 162 24.93 -11.16 9.67
CA GLU A 162 25.39 -10.91 8.30
C GLU A 162 26.18 -12.16 7.83
N PRO A 163 26.46 -12.32 6.53
CA PRO A 163 27.61 -13.08 6.03
C PRO A 163 28.96 -12.62 6.61
N ALA A 164 29.12 -11.34 6.99
CA ALA A 164 30.35 -10.84 7.63
C ALA A 164 30.53 -11.34 9.06
N THR A 165 29.47 -11.69 9.79
CA THR A 165 29.61 -12.39 11.09
C THR A 165 30.30 -13.74 10.88
N TYR A 166 29.93 -14.46 9.82
CA TYR A 166 30.62 -15.69 9.44
C TYR A 166 32.04 -15.39 8.94
N GLY A 167 32.24 -14.31 8.18
CA GLY A 167 33.57 -13.85 7.76
C GLY A 167 34.49 -13.54 8.93
N MET A 168 34.04 -12.76 9.90
CA MET A 168 34.77 -12.37 11.11
C MET A 168 34.99 -13.56 12.05
N LEU A 169 34.03 -14.48 12.14
CA LEU A 169 34.20 -15.76 12.85
C LEU A 169 35.31 -16.59 12.20
N MET A 170 35.28 -16.76 10.87
CA MET A 170 36.28 -17.53 10.13
C MET A 170 37.66 -16.87 10.19
N LEU A 171 37.72 -15.53 10.11
CA LEU A 171 38.94 -14.77 10.26
C LEU A 171 39.49 -14.90 11.69
N GLY A 172 38.62 -14.82 12.70
CA GLY A 172 38.94 -15.06 14.10
C GLY A 172 39.48 -16.47 14.36
N LEU A 173 38.83 -17.50 13.82
CA LEU A 173 39.27 -18.89 13.91
C LEU A 173 40.59 -19.13 13.15
N GLY A 174 40.76 -18.51 11.99
CA GLY A 174 42.00 -18.54 11.21
C GLY A 174 43.18 -17.92 11.98
N LEU A 175 42.96 -16.78 12.63
CA LEU A 175 43.95 -16.14 13.50
C LEU A 175 44.31 -17.01 14.71
N VAL A 176 43.31 -17.60 15.38
CA VAL A 176 43.54 -18.52 16.50
C VAL A 176 44.33 -19.75 16.06
N GLY A 177 43.99 -20.35 14.93
CA GLY A 177 44.73 -21.47 14.35
C GLY A 177 46.18 -21.12 13.99
N PHE A 178 46.40 -19.93 13.42
CA PHE A 178 47.73 -19.43 13.09
C PHE A 178 48.61 -19.21 14.33
N VAL A 179 48.05 -18.59 15.37
CA VAL A 179 48.76 -18.37 16.65
C VAL A 179 49.05 -19.71 17.35
N ALA A 180 48.09 -20.65 17.35
CA ALA A 180 48.29 -21.98 17.92
C ALA A 180 49.41 -22.76 17.21
N ARG A 181 49.53 -22.63 15.88
CA ARG A 181 50.61 -23.24 15.10
C ARG A 181 51.99 -22.68 15.46
N ARG A 182 52.10 -21.37 15.67
CA ARG A 182 53.37 -20.71 16.05
C ARG A 182 53.89 -21.08 17.44
N ARG A 183 53.06 -21.60 18.33
CA ARG A 183 53.45 -22.01 19.69
C ARG A 183 53.97 -23.44 19.79
N ARG A 184 53.75 -24.26 18.75
CA ARG A 184 54.21 -25.66 18.69
C ARG A 184 55.52 -25.85 17.92
N ALA A 185 55.97 -24.84 17.18
CA ALA A 185 57.29 -24.77 16.57
C ALA A 185 58.23 -23.97 17.48
#